data_AF-A0A7S0NPT4-F1
#
_entry.id   AF-A0A7S0NPT4-F1
#
_cell.length_a   1.000
_cell.length_b   1.000
_cell.length_c   1.000
_cell.angle_alpha   90.00
_cell.angle_beta   90.00
_cell.angle_gamma   90.00
#
_symmetry.space_group_name_H-M   'P 1'
#
loop_
_entity.id
_entity.type
_entity.pdbx_description
1 polymer ?
#
loop_
_entity_poly.entity_id
_entity_poly.type
_entity_poly.pdbx_seq_one_letter_code
_entity_poly.pdbx_strand_id
1 'polypeptide(L)'
;DDDDDDDAMLARVEDVCGDDPNARTGPDAAAAATARRLRRLETHVWHAKRFVMRMLWGFALPESRPGRRRGWRSTRRWVRHACAVHDGSYNACLRVEANDVRACLSRCVEGGAMEVNSLIGDTAAKVREGAGDVVLARTTGEVIAPAQIVSLPGVVEGDAENRDAVLLWVHPDAVDDCEASLSNAGASVTRVRGLCRLELTGETAHASLSAIADVGAPGEAASWRVRRCETRGDPR
;
A
#
# COMPACT_ATOMS: atom_id res chain seq x y z
N ASP A 1 24.30 -19.03 21.50
CA ASP A 1 23.02 -18.86 22.22
C ASP A 1 22.35 -17.51 21.99
N ASP A 2 22.89 -16.63 21.13
CA ASP A 2 22.26 -15.33 20.77
C ASP A 2 21.39 -15.39 19.50
N ASP A 3 21.42 -16.50 18.74
CA ASP A 3 20.67 -16.62 17.47
C ASP A 3 19.20 -17.05 17.68
N ASP A 4 18.88 -17.77 18.77
CA ASP A 4 17.52 -18.28 19.03
C ASP A 4 16.56 -17.18 19.55
N ASP A 5 17.10 -16.11 20.16
CA ASP A 5 16.29 -14.98 20.65
C ASP A 5 15.84 -14.05 19.50
N ASP A 6 16.62 -13.94 18.43
CA ASP A 6 16.26 -13.15 17.24
C ASP A 6 15.10 -13.79 16.46
N ASP A 7 15.09 -15.13 16.31
CA ASP A 7 13.99 -15.87 15.67
C ASP A 7 12.70 -15.84 16.50
N ALA A 8 12.80 -15.89 17.84
CA ALA A 8 11.65 -15.70 18.74
C ALA A 8 11.12 -14.25 18.71
N MET A 9 11.95 -13.26 18.37
CA MET A 9 11.58 -11.86 18.17
C MET A 9 10.85 -11.64 16.83
N LEU A 10 11.28 -12.32 15.77
CA LEU A 10 10.64 -12.29 14.45
C LEU A 10 9.26 -12.96 14.46
N ALA A 11 9.06 -13.96 15.33
CA ALA A 11 7.74 -14.57 15.56
C ALA A 11 6.70 -13.62 16.18
N ARG A 12 7.11 -12.40 16.60
CA ARG A 12 6.25 -11.34 17.15
C ARG A 12 6.14 -10.13 16.23
N VAL A 13 6.29 -10.28 14.91
CA VAL A 13 5.81 -9.25 13.97
C VAL A 13 4.29 -9.17 14.13
N GLU A 14 3.87 -8.38 15.12
CA GLU A 14 2.48 -8.03 15.38
C GLU A 14 1.95 -7.35 14.11
N ASP A 15 0.86 -7.92 13.62
CA ASP A 15 0.06 -7.49 12.47
C ASP A 15 0.06 -5.97 12.29
N VAL A 16 0.59 -5.52 11.16
CA VAL A 16 0.82 -4.12 10.77
C VAL A 16 -0.47 -3.27 10.86
N CYS A 17 -1.65 -3.92 10.82
CA CYS A 17 -2.96 -3.28 10.88
C CYS A 17 -3.69 -3.42 12.23
N GLY A 18 -3.01 -3.86 13.30
CA GLY A 18 -3.60 -3.96 14.63
C GLY A 18 -3.82 -2.60 15.29
N ASP A 19 -5.07 -2.14 15.33
CA ASP A 19 -5.58 -1.26 16.37
C ASP A 19 -6.42 -2.11 17.33
N ASP A 20 -6.08 -2.09 18.61
CA ASP A 20 -6.95 -2.62 19.67
C ASP A 20 -8.21 -1.73 19.73
N PRO A 21 -9.42 -2.26 19.45
CA PRO A 21 -10.65 -1.47 19.43
C PRO A 21 -11.04 -0.92 20.81
N ASN A 22 -10.42 -1.38 21.91
CA ASN A 22 -10.73 -0.94 23.27
C ASN A 22 -10.00 0.34 23.72
N ALA A 23 -9.15 0.94 22.87
CA ALA A 23 -8.33 2.10 23.23
C ALA A 23 -9.05 3.47 23.08
N ARG A 24 -10.33 3.51 22.67
CA ARG A 24 -10.97 4.75 22.16
C ARG A 24 -11.84 5.54 23.15
N THR A 25 -11.88 5.20 24.45
CA THR A 25 -12.83 5.87 25.37
C THR A 25 -12.19 6.32 26.68
N GLY A 26 -11.57 7.51 26.69
CA GLY A 26 -11.18 8.20 27.92
C GLY A 26 -10.44 9.53 27.69
N PRO A 27 -10.42 10.43 28.70
CA PRO A 27 -9.83 11.78 28.61
C PRO A 27 -8.29 11.81 28.48
N ASP A 28 -7.63 10.65 28.34
CA ASP A 28 -6.18 10.47 28.28
C ASP A 28 -5.67 10.22 26.84
N ALA A 29 -6.25 10.88 25.84
CA ALA A 29 -5.87 10.70 24.42
C ALA A 29 -4.37 10.93 24.15
N ALA A 30 -3.71 11.78 24.93
CA ALA A 30 -2.26 12.03 24.83
C ALA A 30 -1.40 10.91 25.45
N ALA A 31 -1.89 10.23 26.49
CA ALA A 31 -1.19 9.09 27.11
C ALA A 31 -1.51 7.77 26.39
N ALA A 32 -2.72 7.61 25.83
CA ALA A 32 -3.09 6.49 24.96
C ALA A 32 -2.30 6.49 23.63
N ALA A 33 -1.96 7.68 23.10
CA ALA A 33 -1.03 7.80 21.97
C ALA A 33 0.39 7.27 22.31
N THR A 34 0.77 7.28 23.60
CA THR A 34 2.05 6.77 24.11
C THR A 34 2.02 5.25 24.37
N ALA A 35 0.84 4.64 24.47
CA ALA A 35 0.66 3.19 24.67
C ALA A 35 0.51 2.40 23.36
N ARG A 36 0.52 3.07 22.21
CA ARG A 36 0.52 2.40 20.91
C ARG A 36 1.92 1.84 20.67
N ARG A 37 2.07 0.52 20.77
CA ARG A 37 3.36 -0.15 20.50
C ARG A 37 3.87 0.31 19.14
N LEU A 38 5.09 0.86 19.12
CA LEU A 38 5.75 1.28 17.89
C LEU A 38 5.86 0.07 16.96
N ARG A 39 5.21 0.14 15.80
CA ARG A 39 5.23 -0.96 14.83
C ARG A 39 6.52 -0.96 14.03
N ARG A 40 6.97 -2.16 13.66
CA ARG A 40 8.15 -2.40 12.83
C ARG A 40 7.71 -3.13 11.56
N LEU A 41 8.22 -2.69 10.42
CA LEU A 41 8.07 -3.44 9.16
C LEU A 41 8.93 -4.69 9.20
N GLU A 42 8.61 -5.68 8.37
CA GLU A 42 9.40 -6.92 8.24
C GLU A 42 10.88 -6.63 7.92
N THR A 43 11.13 -5.59 7.13
CA THR A 43 12.49 -5.16 6.74
C THR A 43 13.19 -4.28 7.80
N HIS A 44 12.61 -4.11 9.00
CA HIS A 44 13.09 -3.15 10.00
C HIS A 44 14.55 -3.39 10.40
N VAL A 45 14.94 -4.64 10.69
CA VAL A 45 16.32 -4.97 11.10
C VAL A 45 17.31 -4.59 9.99
N TRP A 46 16.96 -4.87 8.74
CA TRP A 46 17.81 -4.53 7.60
C TRP A 46 18.00 -3.01 7.46
N HIS A 47 16.92 -2.25 7.63
CA HIS A 47 16.91 -0.79 7.58
C HIS A 47 17.64 -0.17 8.77
N ALA A 48 17.39 -0.63 9.99
CA ALA A 48 18.02 -0.10 11.21
C ALA A 48 19.55 -0.25 11.22
N LYS A 49 20.07 -1.30 10.58
CA LYS A 49 21.53 -1.49 10.38
C LYS A 49 22.15 -0.48 9.40
N ARG A 50 21.36 0.18 8.55
CA ARG A 50 21.84 0.97 7.39
C ARG A 50 21.38 2.42 7.39
N PHE A 51 20.33 2.76 8.14
CA PHE A 51 19.66 4.05 8.14
C PHE A 51 19.42 4.55 9.57
N VAL A 52 19.36 5.87 9.72
CA VAL A 52 18.81 6.51 10.90
C VAL A 52 17.29 6.28 10.87
N MET A 53 16.78 5.65 11.92
CA MET A 53 15.36 5.32 12.05
C MET A 53 14.62 6.46 12.76
N ARG A 54 13.40 6.76 12.31
CA ARG A 54 12.51 7.76 12.91
C ARG A 54 11.13 7.18 13.16
N MET A 55 10.50 7.62 14.25
CA MET A 55 9.11 7.27 14.56
C MET A 55 8.17 8.19 13.77
N LEU A 56 7.43 7.62 12.83
CA LEU A 56 6.46 8.32 11.98
C LEU A 56 5.20 7.46 11.87
N TRP A 57 4.03 8.07 12.08
CA TRP A 57 2.71 7.45 11.87
C TRP A 57 2.50 6.11 12.62
N GLY A 58 3.13 5.98 13.79
CA GLY A 58 3.12 4.76 14.59
C GLY A 58 4.11 3.67 14.15
N PHE A 59 5.03 3.98 13.23
CA PHE A 59 6.06 3.06 12.71
C PHE A 59 7.48 3.58 12.93
N ALA A 60 8.43 2.66 13.09
CA ALA A 60 9.86 2.97 13.02
C ALA A 60 10.37 2.82 11.57
N LEU A 61 10.52 3.94 10.86
CA LEU A 61 10.82 4.00 9.42
C LEU A 61 12.23 4.56 9.14
N PRO A 62 12.88 4.16 8.03
CA PRO A 62 14.17 4.71 7.63
C PRO A 62 14.03 6.16 7.15
N GLU A 63 14.69 7.11 7.81
CA GLU A 63 14.64 8.54 7.44
C GLU A 63 15.79 8.93 6.53
N SER A 64 17.02 8.53 6.88
CA SER A 64 18.21 8.96 6.15
C SER A 64 19.40 8.04 6.35
N ARG A 65 20.37 8.08 5.43
CA ARG A 65 21.65 7.41 5.63
C ARG A 65 22.43 8.06 6.78
N PRO A 66 23.15 7.31 7.61
CA PRO A 66 24.02 7.85 8.63
C PRO A 66 25.05 8.82 8.01
N GLY A 67 25.30 9.95 8.68
CA GLY A 67 26.29 10.94 8.25
C GLY A 67 25.72 12.22 7.63
N ARG A 68 26.62 13.13 7.20
CA ARG A 68 26.33 14.55 6.92
C ARG A 68 25.60 14.79 5.58
N ARG A 69 24.35 14.32 5.44
CA ARG A 69 23.36 14.66 4.37
C ARG A 69 23.89 14.72 2.92
N ARG A 70 24.99 14.05 2.59
CA ARG A 70 25.66 14.10 1.27
C ARG A 70 25.25 12.97 0.31
N GLY A 71 24.49 11.99 0.80
CA GLY A 71 24.13 10.80 0.04
C GLY A 71 23.17 11.05 -1.13
N TRP A 72 22.35 12.10 -1.10
CA TRP A 72 21.29 12.28 -2.11
C TRP A 72 21.81 12.43 -3.54
N ARG A 73 22.93 13.13 -3.76
CA ARG A 73 23.53 13.26 -5.10
C ARG A 73 24.04 11.92 -5.62
N SER A 74 24.66 11.14 -4.73
CA SER A 74 25.10 9.79 -5.06
C SER A 74 23.90 8.90 -5.38
N THR A 75 22.87 8.87 -4.53
CA THR A 75 21.65 8.09 -4.74
C THR A 75 20.97 8.46 -6.05
N ARG A 76 20.80 9.76 -6.32
CA ARG A 76 20.24 10.25 -7.59
C ARG A 76 21.06 9.82 -8.80
N ARG A 77 22.39 9.83 -8.71
CA ARG A 77 23.26 9.35 -9.79
C ARG A 77 23.17 7.84 -9.99
N TRP A 78 23.07 7.08 -8.90
CA TRP A 78 22.92 5.62 -8.93
C TRP A 78 21.58 5.21 -9.55
N VAL A 79 20.47 5.83 -9.15
CA VAL A 79 19.11 5.53 -9.67
C VAL A 79 18.97 5.84 -11.17
N ARG A 80 19.85 6.66 -11.75
CA ARG A 80 19.89 6.86 -13.21
C ARG A 80 20.39 5.67 -14.00
N HIS A 81 21.11 4.74 -13.37
CA HIS A 81 21.73 3.58 -14.04
C HIS A 81 21.42 2.27 -13.31
N ALA A 82 20.53 2.32 -12.34
CA ALA A 82 20.14 1.22 -11.46
C ALA A 82 18.71 1.47 -10.97
N CYS A 83 18.21 0.61 -10.10
CA CYS A 83 16.95 0.83 -9.40
C CYS A 83 17.13 1.07 -7.90
N ALA A 84 16.22 1.83 -7.31
CA ALA A 84 16.01 1.90 -5.88
C ALA A 84 14.73 1.14 -5.51
N VAL A 85 14.74 0.50 -4.35
CA VAL A 85 13.58 -0.14 -3.75
C VAL A 85 13.21 0.66 -2.51
N HIS A 86 11.94 1.03 -2.39
CA HIS A 86 11.35 1.65 -1.23
C HIS A 86 10.36 0.68 -0.58
N ASP A 87 10.46 0.49 0.73
CA ASP A 87 9.49 -0.28 1.49
C ASP A 87 8.35 0.64 1.96
N GLY A 88 7.23 0.57 1.24
CA GLY A 88 6.00 1.30 1.50
C GLY A 88 4.96 0.52 2.29
N SER A 89 5.35 -0.59 2.94
CA SER A 89 4.42 -1.50 3.63
C SER A 89 3.75 -0.91 4.88
N TYR A 90 4.11 0.31 5.28
CA TYR A 90 3.40 1.07 6.31
C TYR A 90 2.05 1.64 5.82
N ASN A 91 1.83 1.68 4.50
CA ASN A 91 0.53 2.05 3.94
C ASN A 91 -0.48 0.95 4.27
N ALA A 92 -1.69 1.34 4.65
CA ALA A 92 -2.76 0.39 4.88
C ALA A 92 -3.39 -0.01 3.56
N CYS A 93 -3.78 -1.29 3.47
CA CYS A 93 -4.53 -1.82 2.34
C CYS A 93 -6.01 -1.96 2.72
N LEU A 94 -6.90 -1.37 1.94
CA LEU A 94 -8.34 -1.49 2.06
C LEU A 94 -8.87 -2.29 0.87
N ARG A 95 -9.57 -3.41 1.14
CA ARG A 95 -10.39 -4.10 0.16
C ARG A 95 -11.77 -3.45 0.17
N VAL A 96 -12.18 -2.94 -0.98
CA VAL A 96 -13.46 -2.26 -1.17
C VAL A 96 -14.32 -3.10 -2.09
N GLU A 97 -15.51 -3.45 -1.61
CA GLU A 97 -16.48 -4.27 -2.33
C GLU A 97 -17.83 -3.57 -2.35
N ALA A 98 -18.49 -3.57 -3.49
CA ALA A 98 -19.83 -3.04 -3.64
C ALA A 98 -20.56 -3.77 -4.77
N ASN A 99 -21.88 -3.60 -4.84
CA ASN A 99 -22.64 -4.09 -6.00
C ASN A 99 -22.20 -3.40 -7.30
N ASP A 100 -21.83 -2.12 -7.20
CA ASP A 100 -21.17 -1.35 -8.27
C ASP A 100 -20.03 -0.52 -7.64
N VAL A 101 -18.82 -1.07 -7.67
CA VAL A 101 -17.63 -0.41 -7.10
C VAL A 101 -17.29 0.87 -7.85
N ARG A 102 -17.55 0.94 -9.15
CA ARG A 102 -17.27 2.14 -9.95
C ARG A 102 -18.16 3.30 -9.53
N ALA A 103 -19.46 3.06 -9.38
CA ALA A 103 -20.40 4.07 -8.89
C ALA A 103 -20.15 4.46 -7.42
N CYS A 104 -19.57 3.56 -6.62
CA CYS A 104 -19.12 3.89 -5.28
C CYS A 104 -17.89 4.82 -5.33
N LEU A 105 -16.85 4.42 -6.04
CA LEU A 105 -15.60 5.18 -6.14
C LEU A 105 -15.78 6.53 -6.82
N SER A 106 -16.68 6.66 -7.80
CA SER A 106 -16.95 7.94 -8.47
C SER A 106 -17.48 9.02 -7.53
N ARG A 107 -18.01 8.65 -6.36
CA ARG A 107 -18.43 9.56 -5.30
C ARG A 107 -17.33 9.86 -4.28
N CYS A 108 -16.27 9.06 -4.26
CA CYS A 108 -15.19 9.13 -3.28
C CYS A 108 -13.82 9.44 -3.90
N VAL A 109 -13.74 9.69 -5.22
CA VAL A 109 -12.50 10.02 -5.94
C VAL A 109 -12.63 11.42 -6.52
N GLU A 110 -11.61 12.25 -6.30
CA GLU A 110 -11.48 13.56 -6.94
C GLU A 110 -11.44 13.38 -8.48
N GLY A 111 -12.30 14.11 -9.21
CA GLY A 111 -12.52 13.90 -10.65
C GLY A 111 -13.64 12.89 -10.97
N GLY A 112 -14.16 12.20 -9.95
CA GLY A 112 -15.36 11.38 -10.00
C GLY A 112 -15.32 10.26 -11.03
N ALA A 113 -16.42 10.06 -11.76
CA ALA A 113 -16.57 8.94 -12.69
C ALA A 113 -15.53 8.94 -13.83
N MET A 114 -15.08 10.12 -14.29
CA MET A 114 -14.10 10.20 -15.37
C MET A 114 -12.76 9.55 -14.98
N GLU A 115 -12.26 9.86 -13.79
CA GLU A 115 -11.00 9.30 -13.28
C GLU A 115 -11.13 7.80 -13.04
N VAL A 116 -12.24 7.39 -12.40
CA VAL A 116 -12.50 5.97 -12.08
C VAL A 116 -12.65 5.12 -13.33
N ASN A 117 -13.35 5.61 -14.36
CA ASN A 117 -13.54 4.87 -15.62
C ASN A 117 -12.23 4.69 -16.38
N SER A 118 -11.33 5.68 -16.32
CA SER A 118 -9.99 5.59 -16.91
C SER A 118 -9.14 4.47 -16.29
N LEU A 119 -9.30 4.27 -14.97
CA LEU A 119 -8.50 3.34 -14.17
C LEU A 119 -9.04 1.90 -14.16
N ILE A 120 -10.36 1.74 -14.04
CA ILE A 120 -11.01 0.41 -13.89
C ILE A 120 -11.46 -0.14 -15.27
N GLY A 121 -11.53 0.71 -16.30
CA GLY A 121 -11.88 0.34 -17.68
C GLY A 121 -13.38 0.20 -17.89
N ASP A 122 -13.95 0.92 -18.86
CA ASP A 122 -15.36 0.77 -19.22
C ASP A 122 -15.61 -0.52 -20.03
N THR A 123 -16.58 -1.32 -19.57
CA THR A 123 -17.18 -2.51 -20.22
C THR A 123 -16.37 -3.81 -20.31
N ALA A 124 -17.10 -4.94 -20.21
CA ALA A 124 -16.67 -6.34 -20.24
C ALA A 124 -15.70 -6.78 -21.36
N ALA A 125 -15.41 -5.91 -22.34
CA ALA A 125 -14.45 -6.18 -23.41
C ALA A 125 -13.02 -5.66 -23.12
N LYS A 126 -12.83 -4.82 -22.10
CA LYS A 126 -11.52 -4.30 -21.68
C LYS A 126 -11.51 -4.01 -20.19
N VAL A 127 -11.55 -5.06 -19.36
CA VAL A 127 -11.05 -4.94 -17.98
C VAL A 127 -9.58 -4.54 -18.10
N ARG A 128 -9.26 -3.25 -18.01
CA ARG A 128 -7.88 -2.85 -17.76
C ARG A 128 -7.62 -3.32 -16.34
N GLU A 129 -6.87 -4.41 -16.21
CA GLU A 129 -6.14 -4.74 -14.98
C GLU A 129 -5.23 -3.54 -14.65
N GLY A 130 -5.80 -2.52 -14.02
CA GLY A 130 -5.19 -1.21 -13.83
C GLY A 130 -4.83 -1.00 -12.38
N ALA A 131 -3.58 -0.61 -12.15
CA ALA A 131 -3.16 0.09 -10.94
C ALA A 131 -2.95 1.57 -11.29
N GLY A 132 -3.32 2.47 -10.40
CA GLY A 132 -3.08 3.90 -10.62
C GLY A 132 -3.27 4.75 -9.37
N ASP A 133 -2.85 6.00 -9.45
CA ASP A 133 -2.95 6.95 -8.36
C ASP A 133 -4.25 7.74 -8.46
N VAL A 134 -4.96 7.87 -7.34
CA VAL A 134 -6.18 8.66 -7.19
C VAL A 134 -6.06 9.56 -5.96
N VAL A 135 -6.93 10.57 -5.87
CA VAL A 135 -7.13 11.33 -4.64
C VAL A 135 -8.50 10.97 -4.10
N LEU A 136 -8.55 10.43 -2.88
CA LEU A 136 -9.79 10.12 -2.20
C LEU A 136 -10.39 11.39 -1.59
N ALA A 137 -11.70 11.50 -1.69
CA ALA A 137 -12.51 12.57 -1.16
C ALA A 137 -13.72 12.02 -0.40
N ARG A 138 -14.27 12.83 0.50
CA ARG A 138 -15.58 12.60 1.10
C ARG A 138 -16.67 12.75 0.03
N THR A 139 -17.82 12.14 0.26
CA THR A 139 -19.01 12.33 -0.60
C THR A 139 -19.49 13.78 -0.64
N THR A 140 -19.07 14.61 0.33
CA THR A 140 -19.29 16.05 0.37
C THR A 140 -18.32 16.85 -0.51
N GLY A 141 -17.29 16.21 -1.07
CA GLY A 141 -16.26 16.83 -1.93
C GLY A 141 -14.97 17.25 -1.21
N GLU A 142 -14.88 17.09 0.11
CA GLU A 142 -13.66 17.39 0.87
C GLU A 142 -12.56 16.35 0.58
N VAL A 143 -11.36 16.79 0.20
CA VAL A 143 -10.23 15.89 -0.08
C VAL A 143 -9.72 15.25 1.22
N ILE A 144 -9.46 13.94 1.17
CA ILE A 144 -8.94 13.15 2.29
C ILE A 144 -7.45 12.89 2.09
N ALA A 145 -7.09 12.08 1.09
CA ALA A 145 -5.70 11.65 0.90
C ALA A 145 -5.46 11.07 -0.50
N PRO A 146 -4.22 11.13 -1.01
CA PRO A 146 -3.82 10.32 -2.16
C PRO A 146 -3.90 8.83 -1.82
N ALA A 147 -4.28 8.02 -2.80
CA ALA A 147 -4.38 6.58 -2.70
C ALA A 147 -3.91 5.92 -4.00
N GLN A 148 -3.42 4.69 -3.90
CA GLN A 148 -3.18 3.85 -5.07
C GLN A 148 -4.28 2.81 -5.17
N ILE A 149 -5.01 2.81 -6.28
CA ILE A 149 -6.02 1.80 -6.57
C ILE A 149 -5.42 0.66 -7.38
N VAL A 150 -5.82 -0.57 -7.07
CA VAL A 150 -5.50 -1.77 -7.84
C VAL A 150 -6.79 -2.55 -8.07
N SER A 151 -7.19 -2.67 -9.34
CA SER A 151 -8.34 -3.48 -9.72
C SER A 151 -8.00 -4.97 -9.63
N LEU A 152 -8.78 -5.72 -8.84
CA LEU A 152 -8.70 -7.16 -8.80
C LEU A 152 -9.65 -7.72 -9.88
N PRO A 153 -9.19 -8.63 -10.77
CA PRO A 153 -10.09 -9.29 -11.67
C PRO A 153 -11.10 -10.11 -10.85
N GLY A 154 -12.39 -9.96 -11.14
CA GLY A 154 -13.44 -10.80 -10.56
C GLY A 154 -13.09 -12.27 -10.79
N VAL A 155 -13.07 -13.06 -9.72
CA VAL A 155 -12.81 -14.50 -9.81
C VAL A 155 -14.04 -15.15 -10.43
N VAL A 156 -13.91 -15.58 -11.68
CA VAL A 156 -14.80 -16.50 -12.44
C VAL A 156 -16.16 -15.93 -12.88
N GLU A 157 -16.43 -16.04 -14.19
CA GLU A 157 -17.76 -15.87 -14.79
C GLU A 157 -18.69 -17.00 -14.30
N GLY A 158 -19.72 -16.67 -13.52
CA GLY A 158 -20.77 -17.63 -13.15
C GLY A 158 -21.39 -17.46 -11.76
N ASP A 159 -20.72 -16.79 -10.83
CA ASP A 159 -21.26 -16.57 -9.48
C ASP A 159 -21.97 -15.22 -9.38
N ALA A 160 -23.30 -15.26 -9.19
CA ALA A 160 -24.15 -14.07 -9.05
C ALA A 160 -23.88 -13.25 -7.76
N GLU A 161 -23.01 -13.74 -6.88
CA GLU A 161 -22.56 -13.05 -5.66
C GLU A 161 -21.21 -12.33 -5.82
N ASN A 162 -20.60 -12.37 -7.02
CA ASN A 162 -19.30 -11.78 -7.27
C ASN A 162 -19.40 -10.25 -7.32
N ARG A 163 -19.16 -9.61 -6.18
CA ARG A 163 -18.99 -8.15 -6.11
C ARG A 163 -17.64 -7.80 -6.70
N ASP A 164 -17.62 -6.82 -7.60
CA ASP A 164 -16.37 -6.19 -8.01
C ASP A 164 -15.61 -5.75 -6.76
N ALA A 165 -14.29 -5.96 -6.77
CA ALA A 165 -13.43 -5.63 -5.65
C ALA A 165 -12.20 -4.87 -6.12
N VAL A 166 -11.82 -3.85 -5.36
CA VAL A 166 -10.56 -3.12 -5.56
C VAL A 166 -9.76 -3.12 -4.26
N LEU A 167 -8.44 -3.05 -4.42
CA LEU A 167 -7.54 -2.72 -3.31
C LEU A 167 -7.19 -1.23 -3.39
N LEU A 168 -7.28 -0.55 -2.26
CA LEU A 168 -6.81 0.82 -2.08
C LEU A 168 -5.67 0.82 -1.08
N TRP A 169 -4.52 1.34 -1.49
CA TRP A 169 -3.42 1.63 -0.59
C TRP A 169 -3.47 3.09 -0.18
N VAL A 170 -3.58 3.34 1.11
CA VAL A 170 -3.71 4.68 1.69
C VAL A 170 -2.72 4.87 2.83
N HIS A 171 -2.34 6.12 3.05
CA HIS A 171 -1.50 6.49 4.18
C HIS A 171 -2.19 6.12 5.51
N PRO A 172 -1.47 5.59 6.52
CA PRO A 172 -2.05 5.10 7.78
C PRO A 172 -2.90 6.13 8.54
N ASP A 173 -2.55 7.41 8.44
CA ASP A 173 -3.28 8.50 9.10
C ASP A 173 -4.65 8.80 8.46
N ALA A 174 -4.84 8.42 7.20
CA ALA A 174 -6.06 8.68 6.43
C ALA A 174 -7.04 7.50 6.40
N VAL A 175 -6.68 6.38 7.01
CA VAL A 175 -7.42 5.11 6.90
C VAL A 175 -8.86 5.23 7.38
N ASP A 176 -9.02 5.76 8.60
CA ASP A 176 -10.34 5.87 9.25
C ASP A 176 -11.28 6.77 8.43
N ASP A 177 -10.75 7.87 7.88
CA ASP A 177 -11.51 8.79 7.03
C ASP A 177 -11.89 8.19 5.67
N CYS A 178 -10.95 7.47 5.04
CA CYS A 178 -11.20 6.76 3.79
C CYS A 178 -12.27 5.67 3.96
N GLU A 179 -12.15 4.87 5.03
CA GLU A 179 -13.09 3.81 5.38
C GLU A 179 -14.50 4.37 5.62
N ALA A 180 -14.61 5.46 6.38
CA ALA A 180 -15.87 6.14 6.61
C ALA A 180 -16.48 6.70 5.31
N SER A 181 -15.68 7.36 4.46
CA SER A 181 -16.16 7.90 3.18
C SER A 181 -16.71 6.81 2.25
N LEU A 182 -15.96 5.72 2.08
CA LEU A 182 -16.34 4.59 1.23
C LEU A 182 -17.56 3.85 1.77
N SER A 183 -17.65 3.67 3.09
CA SER A 183 -18.82 3.06 3.75
C SER A 183 -20.07 3.92 3.57
N ASN A 184 -19.96 5.25 3.70
CA ASN A 184 -21.04 6.19 3.44
C ASN A 184 -21.50 6.19 1.97
N ALA A 185 -20.60 5.86 1.03
CA ALA A 185 -20.93 5.64 -0.36
C ALA A 185 -21.56 4.26 -0.63
N GLY A 186 -21.66 3.38 0.37
CA GLY A 186 -22.33 2.09 0.27
C GLY A 186 -21.40 0.92 -0.12
N ALA A 187 -20.08 1.09 0.04
CA ALA A 187 -19.15 -0.03 -0.05
C ALA A 187 -18.98 -0.77 1.29
N SER A 188 -18.75 -2.07 1.22
CA SER A 188 -18.14 -2.85 2.28
C SER A 188 -16.63 -2.65 2.21
N VAL A 189 -16.02 -2.19 3.31
CA VAL A 189 -14.59 -1.94 3.39
C VAL A 189 -13.97 -2.89 4.42
N THR A 190 -12.91 -3.59 4.01
CA THR A 190 -12.16 -4.48 4.90
C THR A 190 -10.68 -4.13 4.86
N ARG A 191 -10.05 -3.97 6.03
CA ARG A 191 -8.59 -3.78 6.12
C ARG A 191 -7.90 -5.11 5.83
N VAL A 192 -7.12 -5.16 4.75
CA VAL A 192 -6.36 -6.36 4.37
C VAL A 192 -5.05 -6.38 5.15
N ARG A 193 -4.77 -7.55 5.75
CA ARG A 193 -3.60 -7.81 6.59
C ARG A 193 -2.61 -8.70 5.86
N GLY A 194 -1.33 -8.59 6.21
CA GLY A 194 -0.27 -9.43 5.66
C GLY A 194 0.13 -9.12 4.20
N LEU A 195 -0.33 -8.00 3.64
CA LEU A 195 0.17 -7.52 2.34
C LEU A 195 1.29 -6.50 2.55
N CYS A 196 2.36 -6.66 1.78
CA CYS A 196 3.51 -5.76 1.74
C CYS A 196 3.52 -4.97 0.43
N ARG A 197 4.00 -3.73 0.49
CA ARG A 197 4.11 -2.84 -0.67
C ARG A 197 5.57 -2.43 -0.85
N LEU A 198 6.17 -2.91 -1.93
CA LEU A 198 7.51 -2.51 -2.34
C LEU A 198 7.43 -1.70 -3.64
N GLU A 199 8.09 -0.56 -3.66
CA GLU A 199 8.13 0.35 -4.80
C GLU A 199 9.51 0.34 -5.43
N LEU A 200 9.60 -0.07 -6.68
CA LEU A 200 10.85 -0.09 -7.43
C LEU A 200 10.85 1.07 -8.43
N THR A 201 11.91 1.89 -8.39
CA THR A 201 12.07 3.06 -9.25
C THR A 201 13.45 3.08 -9.89
N GLY A 202 13.56 3.60 -11.11
CA GLY A 202 14.83 3.71 -11.84
C GLY A 202 14.88 2.88 -13.13
N GLU A 203 15.90 3.12 -13.95
CA GLU A 203 15.99 2.59 -15.32
C GLU A 203 15.98 1.06 -15.37
N THR A 204 16.65 0.40 -14.41
CA THR A 204 16.75 -1.07 -14.38
C THR A 204 15.65 -1.73 -13.57
N ALA A 205 14.68 -0.98 -13.00
CA ALA A 205 13.72 -1.51 -12.03
C ALA A 205 12.92 -2.70 -12.59
N HIS A 206 12.42 -2.57 -13.83
CA HIS A 206 11.69 -3.65 -14.48
C HIS A 206 12.57 -4.87 -14.74
N ALA A 207 13.78 -4.67 -15.28
CA ALA A 207 14.71 -5.76 -15.55
C ALA A 207 15.12 -6.50 -14.27
N SER A 208 15.38 -5.77 -13.19
CA SER A 208 15.69 -6.35 -11.87
C SER A 208 14.52 -7.13 -11.29
N LEU A 209 13.28 -6.64 -11.44
CA LEU A 209 12.09 -7.35 -10.97
C LEU A 209 11.85 -8.64 -11.77
N SER A 210 11.91 -8.56 -13.10
CA SER A 210 11.72 -9.72 -13.98
C SER A 210 12.77 -10.81 -13.71
N ALA A 211 14.04 -10.41 -13.55
CA ALA A 211 15.11 -11.36 -13.25
C ALA A 211 14.91 -12.13 -11.94
N ILE A 212 14.25 -11.53 -10.93
CA ILE A 212 13.94 -12.20 -9.65
C ILE A 212 12.69 -13.08 -9.78
N ALA A 213 11.68 -12.62 -10.53
CA ALA A 213 10.44 -13.37 -10.74
C ALA A 213 10.70 -14.73 -11.42
N ASP A 214 11.68 -14.80 -12.33
CA ASP A 214 12.05 -16.03 -13.03
C ASP A 214 12.77 -17.07 -12.14
N VAL A 215 13.32 -16.67 -10.99
CA VAL A 215 14.08 -17.56 -10.08
C VAL A 215 13.16 -18.48 -9.26
N GLY A 216 11.85 -18.20 -9.21
CA GLY A 216 10.88 -18.88 -8.34
C GLY A 216 10.21 -20.14 -8.91
N ALA A 217 10.58 -20.66 -10.09
CA ALA A 217 9.84 -21.75 -10.74
C ALA A 217 10.63 -23.07 -10.90
N PRO A 218 10.70 -23.94 -9.88
CA PRO A 218 10.85 -25.37 -10.08
C PRO A 218 9.47 -26.05 -9.97
N GLY A 219 8.82 -26.25 -11.12
CA GLY A 219 7.63 -27.10 -11.23
C GLY A 219 6.30 -26.40 -10.96
N GLU A 220 5.43 -26.45 -11.97
CA GLU A 220 4.10 -25.83 -12.04
C GLU A 220 4.10 -24.31 -12.24
N ALA A 221 3.46 -23.88 -13.33
CA ALA A 221 3.47 -22.51 -13.81
C ALA A 221 2.70 -21.58 -12.87
N ALA A 222 3.31 -21.17 -11.76
CA ALA A 222 2.93 -19.96 -11.05
C ALA A 222 3.19 -18.78 -11.99
N SER A 223 2.16 -18.39 -12.74
CA SER A 223 2.21 -17.21 -13.60
C SER A 223 2.28 -15.95 -12.73
N TRP A 224 3.49 -15.52 -12.40
CA TRP A 224 3.71 -14.24 -11.73
C TRP A 224 3.24 -13.13 -12.68
N ARG A 225 2.13 -12.46 -12.34
CA ARG A 225 1.67 -11.29 -13.09
C ARG A 225 2.39 -10.04 -12.60
N VAL A 226 3.49 -9.69 -13.28
CA VAL A 226 4.17 -8.41 -13.08
C VAL A 226 3.33 -7.30 -13.71
N ARG A 227 2.82 -6.38 -12.88
CA ARG A 227 2.01 -5.24 -13.33
C ARG A 227 2.81 -3.95 -13.22
N ARG A 228 2.83 -3.16 -14.29
CA ARG A 228 3.42 -1.83 -14.27
C ARG A 228 2.40 -0.85 -13.71
N CYS A 229 2.68 -0.27 -12.55
CA CYS A 229 1.95 0.91 -12.10
C CYS A 229 2.69 2.15 -12.61
N GLU A 230 2.06 2.94 -13.47
CA GLU A 230 2.59 4.24 -13.87
C GLU A 230 2.20 5.24 -12.79
N THR A 231 3.16 5.66 -11.96
CA THR A 231 2.93 6.74 -11.00
C THR A 231 2.90 8.08 -11.71
N ARG A 232 2.05 9.01 -11.25
CA ARG A 232 1.98 10.38 -11.79
C ARG A 232 3.26 11.15 -11.43
N GLY A 233 4.32 10.94 -12.19
CA GLY A 233 5.63 11.56 -11.92
C GLY A 233 6.84 10.83 -12.48
N ASP A 234 6.69 9.75 -13.28
CA ASP A 234 7.83 9.11 -13.93
C ASP A 234 8.50 10.14 -14.87
N PRO A 235 9.74 10.59 -14.57
CA PRO A 235 10.40 11.56 -15.41
C PRO A 235 10.84 10.83 -16.68
N ARG A 236 10.18 11.15 -17.79
CA ARG A 236 10.74 10.87 -19.12
C ARG A 236 12.12 11.49 -19.28
#